data_AF-A0A2M8PN66-F1
#
_entry.id   AF-A0A2M8PN66-F1
#
_cell.length_a   1.000
_cell.length_b   1.000
_cell.length_c   1.000
_cell.angle_alpha   90.00
_cell.angle_beta   90.00
_cell.angle_gamma   90.00
#
_symmetry.space_group_name_H-M   'P 1'
#
loop_
_entity.id
_entity.type
_entity.pdbx_description
1 polymer ?
#
loop_
_entity_poly.entity_id
_entity_poly.type
_entity_poly.pdbx_seq_one_letter_code
_entity_poly.pdbx_strand_id
1 'polypeptide(L)' 'MAKKNHRTSQKPSVSIDDVARKAEVSTATVSRVLAN' A
#
# COMPACT_ATOMS: atom_id res chain seq x y z
N MET A 1 2.87 32.07 -18.07
CA MET A 1 2.41 30.65 -18.12
C MET A 1 2.79 29.99 -16.80
N ALA A 2 1.83 29.73 -15.91
CA ALA A 2 2.08 29.20 -14.57
C ALA A 2 2.28 27.68 -14.64
N LYS A 3 3.43 27.21 -14.11
CA LYS A 3 3.83 25.80 -14.06
C LYS A 3 2.90 25.06 -13.08
N LYS A 4 2.02 24.21 -13.60
CA LYS A 4 1.06 23.40 -12.85
C LYS A 4 1.81 22.31 -12.08
N ASN A 5 2.19 22.59 -10.83
CA ASN A 5 2.79 21.62 -9.92
C ASN A 5 1.77 20.51 -9.64
N HIS A 6 1.89 19.38 -10.35
CA HIS A 6 1.22 18.14 -10.00
C HIS A 6 1.76 17.71 -8.63
N ARG A 7 1.07 18.09 -7.55
CA ARG A 7 1.18 17.38 -6.29
C ARG A 7 0.57 16.00 -6.53
N THR A 8 1.37 15.07 -7.02
CA THR A 8 1.00 13.66 -6.98
C THR A 8 0.83 13.33 -5.52
N SER A 9 -0.42 13.30 -5.07
CA SER A 9 -0.80 12.76 -3.77
C SER A 9 -0.43 11.28 -3.83
N GLN A 10 0.82 10.99 -3.50
CA GLN A 10 1.35 9.65 -3.39
C GLN A 10 0.66 9.11 -2.15
N LYS A 11 -0.49 8.45 -2.34
CA LYS A 11 -1.11 7.69 -1.26
C LYS A 11 0.00 6.81 -0.69
N PRO A 12 0.22 6.81 0.64
CA PRO A 12 1.23 5.94 1.22
C PRO A 12 0.92 4.52 0.76
N SER A 13 1.81 3.97 -0.06
CA SER A 13 1.68 2.61 -0.56
C SER A 13 1.94 1.69 0.61
N VAL A 14 0.88 1.24 1.25
CA VAL A 14 0.96 0.23 2.30
C VAL A 14 1.41 -1.07 1.64
N SER A 15 2.57 -1.59 2.07
CA SER A 15 3.11 -2.85 1.56
C SER A 15 2.39 -4.03 2.23
N ILE A 16 2.20 -5.12 1.48
CA ILE A 16 1.67 -6.40 1.99
C ILE A 16 2.49 -6.89 3.19
N ASP A 17 3.80 -6.68 3.15
CA ASP A 17 4.73 -7.07 4.21
C ASP A 17 4.53 -6.24 5.50
N ASP A 18 4.18 -4.97 5.38
CA ASP A 18 3.89 -4.11 6.54
C ASP A 18 2.61 -4.59 7.24
N VAL A 19 1.58 -4.88 6.46
CA VAL A 19 0.31 -5.44 6.96
C VAL A 19 0.53 -6.80 7.60
N ALA A 20 1.31 -7.68 6.96
CA ALA A 20 1.61 -9.01 7.45
C ALA A 20 2.31 -8.97 8.82
N ARG A 21 3.34 -8.12 8.96
CA ARG A 21 4.06 -7.94 10.22
C ARG A 21 3.17 -7.36 11.31
N LYS A 22 2.38 -6.35 10.98
CA LYS A 22 1.52 -5.65 11.95
C LYS A 22 0.35 -6.50 12.43
N ALA A 23 -0.15 -7.40 11.59
CA ALA A 23 -1.22 -8.33 11.91
C ALA A 23 -0.69 -9.70 12.38
N GLU A 24 0.64 -9.88 12.51
CA GLU A 24 1.29 -11.13 12.92
C GLU A 24 0.86 -12.35 12.07
N VAL A 25 0.68 -12.14 10.78
CA VAL A 25 0.30 -13.17 9.80
C VAL A 25 1.31 -13.29 8.67
N SER A 26 1.22 -14.37 7.90
CA SER A 26 2.02 -14.52 6.67
C SER A 26 1.55 -13.57 5.57
N THR A 27 2.50 -13.10 4.74
CA THR A 27 2.22 -12.33 3.51
C THR A 27 1.31 -13.10 2.56
N ALA A 28 1.36 -14.44 2.56
CA ALA A 28 0.45 -15.29 1.80
C ALA A 28 -1.02 -15.13 2.25
N THR A 29 -1.25 -14.99 3.56
CA THR A 29 -2.59 -14.74 4.11
C THR A 29 -3.11 -13.39 3.67
N VAL A 30 -2.28 -12.34 3.79
CA VAL A 30 -2.65 -10.99 3.34
C VAL A 30 -2.93 -10.96 1.84
N SER A 31 -2.08 -11.61 1.03
CA SER A 31 -2.29 -11.72 -0.41
C SER A 31 -3.58 -12.44 -0.77
N ARG A 32 -3.95 -13.49 -0.02
CA ARG A 32 -5.20 -14.23 -0.22
C ARG A 32 -6.42 -13.38 0.12
N VAL A 33 -6.37 -12.59 1.19
CA VAL A 33 -7.46 -11.69 1.59
C VAL A 33 -7.63 -10.55 0.58
N LEU A 34 -6.54 -9.99 0.06
CA LEU A 34 -6.61 -8.91 -0.94
C LEU A 34 -7.01 -9.39 -2.34
N ALA A 35 -6.82 -10.67 -2.66
CA ALA A 35 -7.20 -11.26 -3.94
C ALA A 35 -8.69 -11.63 -4.03
N ASN A 36 -9.43 -11.53 -2.92
CA ASN A 36 -10.83 -11.93 -2.79
C ASN A 36 -11.72 -10.72 -2.53
#